data_AF-A0A4Q2K3U0-F1
#
_entry.id   AF-A0A4Q2K3U0-F1
#
_cell.length_a   1.000
_cell.length_b   1.000
_cell.length_c   1.000
_cell.angle_alpha   90.00
_cell.angle_beta   90.00
_cell.angle_gamma   90.00
#
_symmetry.space_group_name_H-M   'P 1'
#
loop_
_entity.id
_entity.type
_entity.pdbx_description
1 polymer ?
#
loop_
_entity_poly.entity_id
_entity_poly.type
_entity_poly.pdbx_seq_one_letter_code
_entity_poly.pdbx_strand_id
1 'polypeptide(L)'
;MYITGDIHASYDIEKLSSSHFDATGLTKDDYVIICGDFGLVWNNSTSEQYWLRWLDAKPFTTLFVDGNHEGFHALNNLSTCTWHGGIAHKVNDSVYHLMRGELYDLDGITLFAMGGAASSAYDKETRTEGIGWFPEEIPAQAEREHAIETLENANWNVDIIITHCAPTSCEESIAAVTNRLELHPMDEYTNWLETIRQKASYSQWFCGHYHIDAQLTNNITALYNKIAKLEIPAEIGQTQESAQDALNNASITYKIIEKKQVAIEPNDPFEDLEEDPE
;
A
#
# COMPACT_ATOMS: atom_id res chain seq x y z
N MET A 1 -5.06 -12.40 -3.29
CA MET A 1 -4.53 -11.08 -2.90
C MET A 1 -3.00 -11.05 -2.99
N TYR A 2 -2.47 -9.97 -3.54
CA TYR A 2 -1.06 -9.69 -3.76
C TYR A 2 -0.73 -8.31 -3.21
N ILE A 3 0.45 -8.11 -2.65
CA ILE A 3 0.83 -6.86 -1.98
C ILE A 3 2.24 -6.47 -2.40
N THR A 4 2.47 -5.19 -2.67
CA THR A 4 3.79 -4.60 -2.96
C THR A 4 3.85 -3.17 -2.43
N GLY A 5 5.02 -2.54 -2.50
CA GLY A 5 5.19 -1.15 -2.10
C GLY A 5 5.40 -0.22 -3.29
N ASP A 6 5.26 1.06 -2.99
CA ASP A 6 5.79 2.25 -3.66
C ASP A 6 6.07 2.06 -5.15
N ILE A 7 5.13 2.47 -6.00
CA ILE A 7 5.31 2.37 -7.45
C ILE A 7 5.77 3.69 -8.08
N HIS A 8 5.59 4.81 -7.38
CA HIS A 8 5.99 6.15 -7.81
C HIS A 8 5.62 6.41 -9.29
N ALA A 9 4.38 6.14 -9.68
CA ALA A 9 3.98 6.20 -11.08
C ALA A 9 4.91 5.43 -12.02
N SER A 10 5.55 6.08 -12.99
CA SER A 10 6.41 5.44 -13.98
C SER A 10 7.74 4.92 -13.44
N TYR A 11 8.17 5.35 -12.25
CA TYR A 11 9.50 5.04 -11.75
C TYR A 11 9.65 3.56 -11.35
N ASP A 12 8.67 2.98 -10.66
CA ASP A 12 8.76 1.63 -10.12
C ASP A 12 7.61 0.68 -10.56
N ILE A 13 6.62 1.16 -11.32
CA ILE A 13 5.46 0.36 -11.78
C ILE A 13 5.84 -0.86 -12.62
N GLU A 14 7.04 -0.91 -13.17
CA GLU A 14 7.53 -2.05 -13.96
C GLU A 14 7.48 -3.37 -13.16
N LYS A 15 7.52 -3.33 -11.83
CA LYS A 15 7.34 -4.53 -10.97
C LYS A 15 6.00 -5.25 -11.21
N LEU A 16 4.99 -4.56 -11.75
CA LEU A 16 3.67 -5.10 -12.09
C LEU A 16 3.55 -5.53 -13.57
N SER A 17 4.63 -5.43 -14.35
CA SER A 17 4.70 -5.92 -15.72
C SER A 17 4.78 -7.44 -15.77
N SER A 18 4.45 -8.05 -16.91
CA SER A 18 4.50 -9.50 -17.09
C SER A 18 5.91 -10.10 -17.04
N SER A 19 6.96 -9.28 -17.17
CA SER A 19 8.35 -9.70 -16.94
C SER A 19 8.67 -9.88 -15.46
N HIS A 20 7.95 -9.20 -14.57
CA HIS A 20 8.21 -9.19 -13.13
C HIS A 20 7.14 -9.93 -12.32
N PHE A 21 5.89 -9.86 -12.77
CA PHE A 21 4.73 -10.41 -12.10
C PHE A 21 3.92 -11.29 -13.06
N ASP A 22 3.92 -12.60 -12.80
CA ASP A 22 3.07 -13.53 -13.55
C ASP A 22 1.63 -13.44 -13.05
N ALA A 23 0.85 -12.60 -13.73
CA ALA A 23 -0.58 -12.42 -13.49
C ALA A 23 -1.45 -13.43 -14.25
N THR A 24 -0.87 -14.52 -14.78
CA THR A 24 -1.62 -15.55 -15.51
C THR A 24 -2.66 -16.19 -14.60
N GLY A 25 -3.90 -16.21 -15.07
CA GLY A 25 -5.04 -16.80 -14.34
C GLY A 25 -5.67 -15.89 -13.29
N LEU A 26 -5.15 -14.68 -13.08
CA LEU A 26 -5.84 -13.66 -12.27
C LEU A 26 -7.06 -13.11 -13.01
N THR A 27 -7.99 -12.57 -12.24
CA THR A 27 -9.20 -11.90 -12.70
C THR A 27 -9.42 -10.59 -11.94
N LYS A 28 -10.41 -9.78 -12.34
CA LYS A 28 -10.74 -8.54 -11.63
C LYS A 28 -11.23 -8.75 -10.18
N ASP A 29 -11.49 -10.00 -9.80
CA ASP A 29 -11.78 -10.40 -8.42
C ASP A 29 -10.50 -10.69 -7.61
N ASP A 30 -9.32 -10.68 -8.25
CA ASP A 30 -8.02 -10.72 -7.58
C ASP A 30 -7.48 -9.31 -7.34
N TYR A 31 -6.96 -9.07 -6.14
CA TYR A 31 -6.46 -7.76 -5.71
C TYR A 31 -4.93 -7.70 -5.71
N VAL A 32 -4.38 -6.62 -6.26
CA VAL A 32 -2.98 -6.20 -6.10
C VAL A 32 -2.96 -4.88 -5.32
N ILE A 33 -2.40 -4.90 -4.12
CA ILE A 33 -2.41 -3.78 -3.17
C ILE A 33 -1.04 -3.12 -3.12
N ILE A 34 -1.01 -1.79 -3.19
CA ILE A 34 0.19 -0.96 -3.15
C ILE A 34 0.23 -0.20 -1.82
N CYS A 35 1.29 -0.40 -1.04
CA CYS A 35 1.48 0.17 0.30
C CYS A 35 1.96 1.63 0.27
N GLY A 36 1.26 2.51 -0.45
CA GLY A 36 1.60 3.93 -0.57
C GLY A 36 2.44 4.27 -1.79
N ASP A 37 2.64 5.57 -1.99
CA ASP A 37 3.38 6.18 -3.11
C ASP A 37 2.99 5.56 -4.46
N PHE A 38 1.69 5.60 -4.74
CA PHE A 38 1.07 5.22 -6.01
C PHE A 38 1.42 6.23 -7.10
N GLY A 39 1.29 7.53 -6.81
CA GLY A 39 1.80 8.63 -7.65
C GLY A 39 1.06 8.87 -8.98
N LEU A 40 -0.04 8.17 -9.24
CA LEU A 40 -0.83 8.26 -10.49
C LEU A 40 -2.13 9.06 -10.35
N VAL A 41 -2.25 9.90 -9.32
CA VAL A 41 -3.38 10.83 -9.14
C VAL A 41 -2.81 12.21 -8.80
N TRP A 42 -2.46 12.99 -9.83
CA TRP A 42 -1.78 14.27 -9.62
C TRP A 42 -2.39 15.42 -10.43
N ASN A 43 -2.29 15.32 -11.75
CA ASN A 43 -2.66 16.42 -12.66
C ASN A 43 -3.31 15.93 -13.94
N ASN A 44 -3.66 14.63 -14.01
CA ASN A 44 -4.29 14.02 -15.17
C ASN A 44 -3.44 14.19 -16.45
N SER A 45 -2.11 14.16 -16.32
CA SER A 45 -1.19 14.21 -17.46
C SER A 45 -1.36 13.02 -18.40
N THR A 46 -0.84 13.14 -19.63
CA THR A 46 -0.85 12.03 -20.60
C THR A 46 -0.16 10.78 -20.07
N SER A 47 0.93 10.94 -19.31
CA SER A 47 1.67 9.82 -18.69
C SER A 47 0.80 9.15 -17.62
N GLU A 48 0.19 9.93 -16.73
CA GLU A 48 -0.75 9.44 -15.71
C GLU A 48 -1.89 8.63 -16.35
N GLN A 49 -2.56 9.20 -17.35
CA GLN A 49 -3.64 8.51 -18.08
C GLN A 49 -3.17 7.24 -18.79
N TYR A 50 -1.95 7.22 -19.31
CA TYR A 50 -1.38 6.03 -19.93
C TYR A 50 -1.23 4.91 -18.89
N TRP A 51 -0.61 5.19 -17.75
CA TRP A 51 -0.36 4.19 -16.72
C TRP A 51 -1.64 3.74 -16.01
N LEU A 52 -2.61 4.62 -15.80
CA LEU A 52 -3.94 4.23 -15.28
C LEU A 52 -4.68 3.30 -16.26
N ARG A 53 -4.62 3.55 -17.58
CA ARG A 53 -5.17 2.61 -18.58
C ARG A 53 -4.39 1.30 -18.61
N TRP A 54 -3.07 1.35 -18.42
CA TRP A 54 -2.25 0.16 -18.36
C TRP A 54 -2.58 -0.72 -17.16
N LEU A 55 -2.82 -0.13 -15.98
CA LEU A 55 -3.32 -0.82 -14.78
C LEU A 55 -4.73 -1.35 -15.01
N ASP A 56 -5.61 -0.57 -15.64
CA ASP A 56 -6.97 -1.00 -15.93
C ASP A 56 -7.03 -2.20 -16.88
N ALA A 57 -6.10 -2.27 -17.84
CA ALA A 57 -5.95 -3.41 -18.73
C ALA A 57 -5.38 -4.68 -18.06
N LYS A 58 -4.90 -4.60 -16.81
CA LYS A 58 -4.42 -5.79 -16.08
C LYS A 58 -5.58 -6.70 -15.71
N PRO A 59 -5.34 -8.01 -15.59
CA PRO A 59 -6.39 -8.95 -15.24
C PRO A 59 -6.66 -8.96 -13.73
N PHE A 60 -6.39 -7.88 -12.99
CA PHE A 60 -6.60 -7.77 -11.55
C PHE A 60 -7.11 -6.36 -11.20
N THR A 61 -7.68 -6.22 -10.00
CA THR A 61 -8.04 -4.92 -9.42
C THR A 61 -6.86 -4.37 -8.63
N THR A 62 -6.49 -3.12 -8.88
CA THR A 62 -5.40 -2.44 -8.17
C THR A 62 -5.98 -1.62 -7.03
N LEU A 63 -5.47 -1.84 -5.83
CA LEU A 63 -5.80 -1.09 -4.64
C LEU A 63 -4.56 -0.36 -4.14
N PHE A 64 -4.72 0.80 -3.51
CA PHE A 64 -3.62 1.46 -2.85
C PHE A 64 -4.09 2.24 -1.62
N VAL A 65 -3.23 2.35 -0.62
CA VAL A 65 -3.32 3.41 0.38
C VAL A 65 -2.46 4.58 -0.10
N ASP A 66 -2.76 5.80 0.32
CA ASP A 66 -1.90 6.96 0.01
C ASP A 66 -0.56 6.90 0.76
N GLY A 67 0.47 7.53 0.19
CA GLY A 67 1.75 7.79 0.84
C GLY A 67 2.06 9.28 0.94
N ASN A 68 3.33 9.65 1.08
CA ASN A 68 3.76 11.05 1.09
C ASN A 68 4.13 11.60 -0.29
N HIS A 69 4.01 10.79 -1.35
CA HIS A 69 4.17 11.20 -2.74
C HIS A 69 2.86 11.03 -3.52
N GLU A 70 1.81 11.70 -3.04
CA GLU A 70 0.51 11.78 -3.70
C GLU A 70 0.06 13.23 -3.96
N GLY A 71 -0.70 13.42 -5.04
CA GLY A 71 -1.32 14.69 -5.36
C GLY A 71 -2.60 14.89 -4.56
N PHE A 72 -2.50 15.22 -3.27
CA PHE A 72 -3.65 15.26 -2.33
C PHE A 72 -4.80 16.14 -2.80
N HIS A 73 -4.55 17.25 -3.50
CA HIS A 73 -5.62 18.04 -4.10
C HIS A 73 -6.44 17.25 -5.14
N ALA A 74 -5.79 16.49 -6.01
CA ALA A 74 -6.49 15.65 -6.98
C ALA A 74 -7.15 14.46 -6.31
N LEU A 75 -6.42 13.79 -5.40
CA LEU A 75 -6.88 12.62 -4.67
C LEU A 75 -8.14 12.90 -3.85
N ASN A 76 -8.18 14.01 -3.11
CA ASN A 76 -9.31 14.40 -2.26
C ASN A 76 -10.52 14.93 -3.04
N ASN A 77 -10.36 15.23 -4.34
CA ASN A 77 -11.45 15.63 -5.23
C ASN A 77 -12.07 14.45 -5.99
N LEU A 78 -11.54 13.24 -5.83
CA LEU A 78 -12.12 12.05 -6.43
C LEU A 78 -13.50 11.74 -5.83
N SER A 79 -14.35 11.08 -6.63
CA SER A 79 -15.63 10.60 -6.13
C SER A 79 -15.42 9.42 -5.17
N THR A 80 -16.12 9.46 -4.05
CA THR A 80 -16.18 8.36 -3.08
C THR A 80 -17.25 7.34 -3.47
N CYS A 81 -17.04 6.08 -3.11
CA CYS A 81 -18.05 5.03 -3.17
C CYS A 81 -17.88 4.05 -2.01
N THR A 82 -18.99 3.45 -1.57
CA THR A 82 -18.91 2.25 -0.73
C THR A 82 -18.42 1.08 -1.57
N TRP A 83 -17.34 0.45 -1.13
CA TRP A 83 -16.67 -0.63 -1.83
C TRP A 83 -16.18 -1.66 -0.81
N HIS A 84 -16.63 -2.91 -0.93
CA HIS A 84 -16.26 -4.00 -0.01
C HIS A 84 -16.44 -3.67 1.49
N GLY A 85 -17.48 -2.90 1.83
CA GLY A 85 -17.82 -2.54 3.21
C GLY A 85 -17.20 -1.22 3.69
N GLY A 86 -16.12 -0.75 3.07
CA GLY A 86 -15.48 0.53 3.38
C GLY A 86 -15.80 1.63 2.36
N ILE A 87 -15.28 2.83 2.60
CA ILE A 87 -15.34 3.97 1.65
C ILE A 87 -14.02 4.08 0.88
N ALA A 88 -14.09 4.06 -0.45
CA ALA A 88 -12.93 4.20 -1.32
C ALA A 88 -13.08 5.41 -2.27
N HIS A 89 -11.97 5.98 -2.74
CA HIS A 89 -12.01 6.80 -3.95
C HIS A 89 -11.93 5.89 -5.18
N LYS A 90 -12.85 6.09 -6.13
CA LYS A 90 -12.81 5.39 -7.41
C LYS A 90 -11.97 6.19 -8.40
N VAL A 91 -10.76 5.71 -8.70
CA VAL A 91 -9.87 6.33 -9.70
C VAL A 91 -10.33 5.97 -11.11
N ASN A 92 -10.62 4.69 -11.36
CA ASN A 92 -11.27 4.19 -12.57
C ASN A 92 -12.04 2.89 -12.26
N ASP A 93 -12.37 2.07 -13.26
CA ASP A 93 -13.19 0.88 -13.05
C ASP A 93 -12.51 -0.24 -12.24
N SER A 94 -11.18 -0.27 -12.20
CA SER A 94 -10.41 -1.31 -11.49
C SER A 94 -9.24 -0.80 -10.66
N VAL A 95 -9.17 0.52 -10.42
CA VAL A 95 -8.18 1.17 -9.56
C VAL A 95 -8.90 1.96 -8.48
N TYR A 96 -8.62 1.62 -7.22
CA TYR A 96 -9.27 2.21 -6.05
C TYR A 96 -8.23 2.66 -5.02
N HIS A 97 -8.45 3.86 -4.49
CA HIS A 97 -7.77 4.34 -3.29
C HIS A 97 -8.57 3.89 -2.08
N LEU A 98 -7.97 3.09 -1.21
CA LEU A 98 -8.55 2.68 0.06
C LEU A 98 -8.41 3.83 1.05
N MET A 99 -9.52 4.47 1.43
CA MET A 99 -9.44 5.63 2.33
C MET A 99 -8.95 5.24 3.72
N ARG A 100 -8.25 6.19 4.34
CA ARG A 100 -7.67 6.06 5.68
C ARG A 100 -8.74 5.75 6.72
N GLY A 101 -8.48 4.77 7.58
CA GLY A 101 -9.33 4.40 8.71
C GLY A 101 -10.50 3.48 8.37
N GLU A 102 -10.59 3.00 7.13
CA GLU A 102 -11.65 2.11 6.67
C GLU A 102 -11.27 0.62 6.79
N LEU A 103 -12.30 -0.23 6.89
CA LEU A 103 -12.19 -1.69 6.80
C LEU A 103 -12.80 -2.19 5.48
N TYR A 104 -12.17 -3.21 4.90
CA TYR A 104 -12.61 -3.85 3.67
C TYR A 104 -12.71 -5.36 3.87
N ASP A 105 -13.80 -5.96 3.40
CA ASP A 105 -13.97 -7.41 3.28
C ASP A 105 -13.56 -7.85 1.87
N LEU A 106 -12.37 -8.43 1.77
CA LEU A 106 -11.81 -8.95 0.52
C LEU A 106 -11.74 -10.48 0.59
N ASP A 107 -12.77 -11.14 0.08
CA ASP A 107 -12.94 -12.60 0.10
C ASP A 107 -12.94 -13.22 1.51
N GLY A 108 -13.63 -12.56 2.45
CA GLY A 108 -13.70 -12.97 3.85
C GLY A 108 -12.49 -12.56 4.68
N ILE A 109 -11.57 -11.77 4.11
CA ILE A 109 -10.43 -11.19 4.82
C ILE A 109 -10.74 -9.75 5.18
N THR A 110 -10.68 -9.45 6.48
CA THR A 110 -10.85 -8.10 7.00
C THR A 110 -9.53 -7.35 6.88
N LEU A 111 -9.46 -6.38 5.97
CA LEU A 111 -8.31 -5.53 5.75
C LEU A 111 -8.54 -4.12 6.31
N PHE A 112 -7.64 -3.65 7.16
CA PHE A 112 -7.60 -2.27 7.63
C PHE A 112 -6.60 -1.44 6.83
N ALA A 113 -7.05 -0.29 6.32
CA ALA A 113 -6.25 0.60 5.47
C ALA A 113 -5.93 1.91 6.19
N MET A 114 -4.65 2.29 6.23
CA MET A 114 -4.23 3.56 6.81
C MET A 114 -2.96 4.10 6.12
N GLY A 115 -3.16 4.96 5.11
CA GLY A 115 -2.09 5.64 4.39
C GLY A 115 -1.38 6.75 5.17
N GLY A 116 -0.54 7.50 4.46
CA GLY A 116 0.15 8.69 4.95
C GLY A 116 1.56 8.41 5.47
N ALA A 117 2.40 9.44 5.37
CA ALA A 117 3.76 9.49 5.90
C ALA A 117 4.28 10.94 5.92
N ALA A 118 5.34 11.21 6.67
CA ALA A 118 6.01 12.50 6.60
C ALA A 118 6.97 12.54 5.40
N SER A 119 6.82 13.56 4.56
CA SER A 119 7.92 13.96 3.68
C SER A 119 9.16 14.36 4.48
N SER A 120 10.33 14.15 3.85
CA SER A 120 11.62 14.52 4.42
C SER A 120 11.70 16.03 4.69
N ALA A 121 12.61 16.44 5.58
CA ALA A 121 12.85 17.87 5.81
C ALA A 121 13.24 18.59 4.52
N TYR A 122 14.08 17.95 3.70
CA TYR A 122 14.47 18.47 2.39
C TYR A 122 13.27 18.69 1.47
N ASP A 123 12.36 17.72 1.36
CA ASP A 123 11.16 17.85 0.53
C ASP A 123 10.25 18.99 1.02
N LYS A 124 10.04 19.08 2.34
CA LYS A 124 9.24 20.16 2.95
C LYS A 124 9.81 21.55 2.70
N GLU A 125 11.14 21.68 2.66
CA GLU A 125 11.81 22.96 2.43
C GLU A 125 11.91 23.35 0.95
N THR A 126 11.99 22.36 0.05
CA THR A 126 12.28 22.60 -1.38
C THR A 126 11.07 22.52 -2.27
N ARG A 127 10.05 21.75 -1.90
CA ARG A 127 8.81 21.61 -2.67
C ARG A 127 7.83 22.72 -2.32
N THR A 128 6.98 23.05 -3.30
CA THR A 128 5.92 24.05 -3.09
C THR A 128 4.69 23.38 -2.48
N GLU A 129 4.20 23.94 -1.36
CA GLU A 129 2.96 23.52 -0.71
C GLU A 129 1.78 23.57 -1.68
N GLY A 130 0.98 22.50 -1.71
CA GLY A 130 -0.17 22.35 -2.61
C GLY A 130 0.20 21.96 -4.05
N ILE A 131 1.48 21.78 -4.36
CA ILE A 131 1.96 21.35 -5.69
C ILE A 131 2.81 20.09 -5.60
N GLY A 132 3.87 20.11 -4.78
CA GLY A 132 4.85 19.02 -4.63
C GLY A 132 4.93 18.45 -3.23
N TRP A 133 4.43 19.20 -2.24
CA TRP A 133 4.31 18.79 -0.85
C TRP A 133 2.92 19.18 -0.34
N PHE A 134 2.32 18.35 0.50
CA PHE A 134 0.98 18.57 1.03
C PHE A 134 0.96 18.33 2.54
N PRO A 135 0.37 19.23 3.35
CA PRO A 135 0.15 18.95 4.77
C PRO A 135 -0.75 17.71 4.98
N GLU A 136 -1.59 17.38 4.01
CA GLU A 136 -2.47 16.20 4.01
C GLU A 136 -1.73 14.86 3.90
N GLU A 137 -0.41 14.85 3.62
CA GLU A 137 0.45 13.65 3.69
C GLU A 137 0.38 12.97 5.06
N ILE A 138 0.15 13.76 6.12
CA ILE A 138 -0.08 13.26 7.48
C ILE A 138 -1.59 13.22 7.76
N PRO A 139 -2.14 12.08 8.23
CA PRO A 139 -3.56 11.98 8.55
C PRO A 139 -4.03 13.07 9.53
N ALA A 140 -5.13 13.74 9.22
CA ALA A 140 -5.74 14.70 10.11
C ALA A 140 -6.28 14.02 11.38
N GLN A 141 -6.55 14.81 12.42
CA GLN A 141 -7.12 14.29 13.67
C GLN A 141 -8.45 13.54 13.43
N ALA A 142 -9.32 14.07 12.57
CA ALA A 142 -10.59 13.43 12.25
C ALA A 142 -10.42 12.05 11.58
N GLU A 143 -9.42 11.90 10.69
CA GLU A 143 -9.11 10.61 10.04
C GLU A 143 -8.59 9.59 11.07
N ARG A 144 -7.80 10.05 12.05
CA ARG A 144 -7.32 9.21 13.16
C ARG A 144 -8.43 8.82 14.11
N GLU A 145 -9.33 9.74 14.46
CA GLU A 145 -10.50 9.46 15.29
C GLU A 145 -11.41 8.44 14.63
N HIS A 146 -11.68 8.61 13.33
CA HIS A 146 -12.42 7.65 12.52
C HIS A 146 -11.75 6.27 12.51
N ALA A 147 -10.44 6.20 12.27
CA ALA A 147 -9.69 4.95 12.31
C ALA A 147 -9.82 4.21 13.65
N ILE A 148 -9.76 4.94 14.77
CA ILE A 148 -9.93 4.37 16.10
C ILE A 148 -11.36 3.86 16.30
N GLU A 149 -12.38 4.64 15.92
CA GLU A 149 -13.79 4.22 16.01
C GLU A 149 -14.04 2.95 15.17
N THR A 150 -13.53 2.91 13.94
CA THR A 150 -13.63 1.74 13.07
C THR A 150 -13.01 0.49 13.71
N LEU A 151 -11.80 0.62 14.28
CA LEU A 151 -11.14 -0.50 14.96
C LEU A 151 -11.85 -0.90 16.25
N GLU A 152 -12.37 0.05 17.03
CA GLU A 152 -13.18 -0.24 18.22
C GLU A 152 -14.44 -1.04 17.88
N ASN A 153 -15.14 -0.65 16.81
CA ASN A 153 -16.32 -1.36 16.30
C ASN A 153 -15.98 -2.78 15.81
N ALA A 154 -14.77 -3.00 15.32
CA ALA A 154 -14.24 -4.32 14.96
C ALA A 154 -13.63 -5.09 16.16
N ASN A 155 -13.77 -4.59 17.39
CA ASN A 155 -13.13 -5.15 18.60
C ASN A 155 -11.62 -5.31 18.46
N TRP A 156 -10.97 -4.41 17.71
CA TRP A 156 -9.54 -4.43 17.41
C TRP A 156 -9.06 -5.73 16.74
N ASN A 157 -9.95 -6.46 16.05
CA ASN A 157 -9.60 -7.69 15.36
C ASN A 157 -9.74 -7.51 13.85
N VAL A 158 -8.62 -7.62 13.14
CA VAL A 158 -8.54 -7.50 11.68
C VAL A 158 -7.55 -8.54 11.16
N ASP A 159 -7.69 -9.00 9.94
CA ASP A 159 -6.79 -10.03 9.42
C ASP A 159 -5.46 -9.43 8.92
N ILE A 160 -5.57 -8.32 8.17
CA ILE A 160 -4.46 -7.65 7.49
C ILE A 160 -4.50 -6.15 7.79
N ILE A 161 -3.34 -5.55 8.04
CA ILE A 161 -3.15 -4.11 8.12
C ILE A 161 -2.27 -3.65 6.95
N ILE A 162 -2.71 -2.64 6.20
CA ILE A 162 -1.92 -1.99 5.14
C ILE A 162 -1.72 -0.53 5.50
N THR A 163 -0.46 -0.13 5.57
CA THR A 163 -0.07 1.27 5.76
C THR A 163 0.99 1.69 4.77
N HIS A 164 1.35 2.97 4.76
CA HIS A 164 2.57 3.41 4.09
C HIS A 164 3.76 3.43 5.04
N CYS A 165 3.67 4.12 6.19
CA CYS A 165 4.67 4.08 7.25
C CYS A 165 4.58 2.83 8.16
N ALA A 166 5.71 2.45 8.76
CA ALA A 166 5.76 1.45 9.83
C ALA A 166 5.49 2.09 11.21
N PRO A 167 5.02 1.32 12.21
CA PRO A 167 4.98 1.80 13.59
C PRO A 167 6.39 1.98 14.17
N THR A 168 6.54 2.90 15.13
CA THR A 168 7.86 3.29 15.69
C THR A 168 8.69 2.11 16.20
N SER A 169 8.08 1.05 16.73
CA SER A 169 8.83 -0.14 17.19
C SER A 169 9.62 -0.86 16.09
N CYS A 170 9.40 -0.54 14.81
CA CYS A 170 10.18 -1.08 13.70
C CYS A 170 11.51 -0.35 13.44
N GLU A 171 11.80 0.76 14.13
CA GLU A 171 12.98 1.61 13.90
C GLU A 171 14.28 0.82 13.82
N GLU A 172 14.55 -0.05 14.80
CA GLU A 172 15.79 -0.84 14.85
C GLU A 172 15.90 -1.81 13.66
N SER A 173 14.79 -2.47 13.29
CA SER A 173 14.77 -3.40 12.15
C SER A 173 14.98 -2.69 10.82
N ILE A 174 14.44 -1.47 10.67
CA ILE A 174 14.63 -0.63 9.48
C ILE A 174 16.09 -0.12 9.43
N ALA A 175 16.59 0.45 10.53
CA ALA A 175 17.96 0.95 10.64
C ALA A 175 19.02 -0.13 10.35
N ALA A 176 18.71 -1.40 10.66
CA ALA A 176 19.61 -2.52 10.41
C ALA A 176 19.83 -2.83 8.92
N VAL A 177 18.94 -2.37 8.03
CA VAL A 177 18.97 -2.70 6.59
C VAL A 177 19.02 -1.49 5.67
N THR A 178 18.80 -0.28 6.20
CA THR A 178 18.82 0.96 5.40
C THR A 178 19.09 2.20 6.24
N ASN A 179 19.64 3.24 5.61
CA ASN A 179 19.83 4.56 6.22
C ASN A 179 18.66 5.52 5.94
N ARG A 180 17.53 5.01 5.42
CA ARG A 180 16.38 5.85 5.02
C ARG A 180 15.74 6.60 6.19
N LEU A 181 15.96 6.16 7.43
CA LEU A 181 15.53 6.89 8.64
C LEU A 181 16.26 8.22 8.84
N GLU A 182 17.41 8.44 8.19
CA GLU A 182 18.06 9.75 8.19
C GLU A 182 17.24 10.80 7.43
N LEU A 183 16.49 10.37 6.40
CA LEU A 183 15.63 11.22 5.58
C LEU A 183 14.18 11.21 6.08
N HIS A 184 13.72 10.04 6.54
CA HIS A 184 12.36 9.77 6.99
C HIS A 184 12.38 9.17 8.40
N PRO A 185 12.70 9.98 9.42
CA PRO A 185 12.77 9.51 10.80
C PRO A 185 11.39 9.09 11.32
N MET A 186 11.39 8.26 12.37
CA MET A 186 10.18 8.01 13.16
C MET A 186 9.68 9.33 13.77
N ASP A 187 8.36 9.50 13.81
CA ASP A 187 7.73 10.76 14.16
C ASP A 187 6.44 10.57 14.98
N GLU A 188 5.65 11.64 15.09
CA GLU A 188 4.36 11.60 15.79
C GLU A 188 3.40 10.60 15.16
N TYR A 189 3.36 10.51 13.83
CA TYR A 189 2.44 9.62 13.14
C TYR A 189 2.84 8.15 13.28
N THR A 190 4.14 7.83 13.20
CA THR A 190 4.62 6.46 13.48
C THR A 190 4.36 6.05 14.93
N ASN A 191 4.40 7.00 15.88
CA ASN A 191 4.01 6.76 17.28
C ASN A 191 2.50 6.52 17.42
N TRP A 192 1.69 7.19 16.61
CA TRP A 192 0.26 6.91 16.56
C TRP A 192 -0.02 5.51 16.00
N LEU A 193 0.66 5.09 14.93
CA LEU A 193 0.58 3.72 14.40
C LEU A 193 1.00 2.65 15.41
N GLU A 194 1.95 2.96 16.29
CA GLU A 194 2.34 2.08 17.39
C GLU A 194 1.16 1.80 18.35
N THR A 195 0.22 2.74 18.52
CA THR A 195 -0.99 2.50 19.32
C THR A 195 -1.90 1.44 18.69
N ILE A 196 -1.98 1.41 17.35
CA ILE A 196 -2.71 0.37 16.63
C ILE A 196 -2.00 -0.96 16.79
N ARG A 197 -0.68 -1.00 16.57
CA ARG A 197 0.14 -2.21 16.72
C ARG A 197 -0.01 -2.86 18.10
N GLN A 198 -0.16 -2.06 19.15
CA GLN A 198 -0.29 -2.54 20.53
C GLN A 198 -1.68 -3.09 20.87
N LYS A 199 -2.73 -2.58 20.22
CA LYS A 199 -4.11 -2.93 20.55
C LYS A 199 -4.72 -3.93 19.58
N ALA A 200 -4.39 -3.83 18.30
CA ALA A 200 -4.95 -4.67 17.26
C ALA A 200 -4.40 -6.11 17.32
N SER A 201 -5.29 -7.08 17.12
CA SER A 201 -4.93 -8.44 16.74
C SER A 201 -4.96 -8.53 15.21
N TYR A 202 -3.87 -9.01 14.61
CA TYR A 202 -3.72 -9.15 13.16
C TYR A 202 -2.77 -10.28 12.79
N SER A 203 -2.97 -10.86 11.59
CA SER A 203 -2.10 -11.91 11.06
C SER A 203 -0.87 -11.33 10.37
N GLN A 204 -1.02 -10.30 9.53
CA GLN A 204 0.09 -9.64 8.84
C GLN A 204 -0.14 -8.12 8.73
N TRP A 205 0.95 -7.36 8.77
CA TRP A 205 0.97 -5.93 8.49
C TRP A 205 1.97 -5.66 7.38
N PHE A 206 1.55 -4.97 6.32
CA PHE A 206 2.45 -4.53 5.25
C PHE A 206 2.56 -3.02 5.19
N CYS A 207 3.79 -2.53 4.97
CA CYS A 207 4.09 -1.11 4.79
C CYS A 207 5.07 -0.89 3.63
N GLY A 208 5.22 0.37 3.21
CA GLY A 208 6.12 0.82 2.14
C GLY A 208 7.18 1.78 2.67
N HIS A 209 7.33 2.93 2.01
CA HIS A 209 8.02 4.17 2.42
C HIS A 209 9.55 4.10 2.51
N TYR A 210 10.08 3.03 3.12
CA TYR A 210 11.50 2.90 3.43
C TYR A 210 12.33 2.35 2.27
N HIS A 211 11.71 2.06 1.11
CA HIS A 211 12.37 1.53 -0.10
C HIS A 211 13.19 0.26 0.17
N ILE A 212 12.67 -0.64 1.01
CA ILE A 212 13.29 -1.90 1.38
C ILE A 212 12.29 -3.05 1.23
N ASP A 213 12.83 -4.25 1.03
CA ASP A 213 12.08 -5.49 1.11
C ASP A 213 12.57 -6.29 2.32
N ALA A 214 11.96 -6.08 3.48
CA ALA A 214 12.43 -6.63 4.75
C ALA A 214 11.29 -7.07 5.67
N GLN A 215 11.48 -8.21 6.31
CA GLN A 215 10.71 -8.53 7.51
C GLN A 215 11.20 -7.60 8.62
N LEU A 216 10.26 -6.88 9.23
CA LEU A 216 10.54 -6.00 10.36
C LEU A 216 10.24 -6.76 11.66
N THR A 217 9.87 -6.05 12.72
CA THR A 217 9.51 -6.65 14.00
C THR A 217 8.13 -7.32 13.92
N ASN A 218 7.96 -8.46 14.60
CA ASN A 218 6.74 -9.26 14.60
C ASN A 218 6.35 -9.72 13.18
N ASN A 219 5.07 -9.61 12.86
CA ASN A 219 4.41 -9.92 11.60
C ASN A 219 4.26 -8.68 10.69
N ILE A 220 5.22 -7.75 10.78
CA ILE A 220 5.27 -6.53 9.97
C ILE A 220 6.31 -6.69 8.86
N THR A 221 5.96 -6.37 7.63
CA THR A 221 6.83 -6.48 6.46
C THR A 221 6.83 -5.17 5.67
N ALA A 222 8.01 -4.60 5.47
CA ALA A 222 8.20 -3.53 4.49
C ALA A 222 8.42 -4.15 3.10
N LEU A 223 7.68 -3.65 2.12
CA LEU A 223 7.79 -4.06 0.72
C LEU A 223 8.19 -2.86 -0.13
N TYR A 224 9.05 -3.11 -1.11
CA TYR A 224 9.36 -2.15 -2.17
C TYR A 224 9.40 -2.87 -3.51
N ASN A 225 10.43 -3.65 -3.83
CA ASN A 225 10.55 -4.30 -5.14
C ASN A 225 9.85 -5.66 -5.22
N LYS A 226 9.59 -6.31 -4.08
CA LYS A 226 8.99 -7.64 -4.04
C LYS A 226 7.47 -7.56 -4.01
N ILE A 227 6.85 -8.65 -4.46
CA ILE A 227 5.42 -8.87 -4.37
C ILE A 227 5.18 -10.03 -3.42
N ALA A 228 4.43 -9.77 -2.34
CA ALA A 228 3.94 -10.79 -1.43
C ALA A 228 2.62 -11.35 -1.97
N LYS A 229 2.52 -12.67 -2.08
CA LYS A 229 1.27 -13.38 -2.33
C LYS A 229 0.76 -13.92 -1.00
N LEU A 230 -0.43 -13.47 -0.58
CA LEU A 230 -1.08 -14.03 0.60
C LEU A 230 -1.47 -15.48 0.36
N GLU A 231 -1.28 -16.31 1.37
CA GLU A 231 -1.71 -17.70 1.42
C GLU A 231 -2.82 -17.82 2.46
N ILE A 232 -4.05 -17.90 1.96
CA ILE A 232 -5.26 -17.85 2.77
C ILE A 232 -5.67 -19.29 3.06
N PRO A 233 -5.71 -19.72 4.33
CA PRO A 233 -6.19 -21.05 4.70
C PRO A 233 -7.64 -21.26 4.26
N ALA A 234 -7.93 -22.43 3.68
CA ALA A 234 -9.24 -22.75 3.08
C ALA A 234 -10.44 -22.63 4.05
N GLU A 235 -10.19 -22.61 5.35
CA GLU A 235 -11.19 -22.55 6.42
C GLU A 235 -11.66 -21.12 6.74
N ILE A 236 -10.90 -20.09 6.36
CA ILE A 236 -11.27 -18.67 6.61
C ILE A 236 -12.30 -18.19 5.56
N GLY A 237 -12.26 -18.76 4.35
CA GLY A 237 -13.16 -18.39 3.24
C GLY A 237 -14.58 -18.98 3.31
N GLN A 238 -14.90 -19.75 4.36
CA GLN A 238 -16.24 -20.33 4.55
C GLN A 238 -16.58 -20.41 6.05
N THR A 239 -17.27 -19.40 6.60
CA THR A 239 -18.51 -19.52 7.41
C THR A 239 -18.80 -18.26 8.23
N GLN A 240 -19.99 -17.68 8.03
CA GLN A 240 -20.74 -17.05 9.13
C GLN A 240 -21.46 -18.18 9.88
N GLU A 241 -21.03 -18.49 11.10
CA GLU A 241 -21.89 -18.74 12.28
C GLU A 241 -21.16 -19.55 13.37
N SER A 242 -21.26 -18.99 14.58
CA SER A 242 -21.16 -19.62 15.90
C SER A 242 -19.81 -19.66 16.62
N ALA A 243 -19.90 -19.21 17.88
CA ALA A 243 -18.96 -19.35 18.98
C ALA A 243 -17.73 -18.40 19.01
N GLN A 244 -17.97 -17.24 19.62
CA GLN A 244 -17.07 -16.68 20.64
C GLN A 244 -16.47 -17.85 21.45
N ASP A 245 -15.15 -18.05 21.35
CA ASP A 245 -14.29 -19.08 22.01
C ASP A 245 -13.55 -20.08 21.09
N ALA A 246 -13.54 -19.88 19.77
CA ALA A 246 -12.52 -20.46 18.91
C ALA A 246 -11.95 -19.39 17.96
N LEU A 247 -10.90 -18.68 18.41
CA LEU A 247 -9.96 -18.03 17.50
C LEU A 247 -9.40 -19.13 16.60
N ASN A 248 -9.91 -19.22 15.37
CA ASN A 248 -9.32 -20.10 14.36
C ASN A 248 -7.84 -19.70 14.22
N ASN A 249 -6.96 -20.55 14.73
CA ASN A 249 -5.50 -20.48 14.71
C ASN A 249 -4.89 -20.55 13.30
N ALA A 250 -5.66 -20.22 12.27
CA ALA A 250 -5.18 -20.18 10.90
C ALA A 250 -4.60 -18.79 10.63
N SER A 251 -3.37 -18.54 11.10
CA SER A 251 -2.67 -17.29 10.79
C SER A 251 -2.48 -17.19 9.27
N ILE A 252 -2.92 -16.07 8.68
CA ILE A 252 -2.64 -15.79 7.27
C ILE A 252 -1.13 -15.65 7.13
N THR A 253 -0.56 -16.43 6.21
CA THR A 253 0.86 -16.32 5.82
C THR A 253 0.97 -15.73 4.43
N TYR A 254 2.19 -15.46 4.01
CA TYR A 254 2.46 -15.04 2.65
C TYR A 254 3.77 -15.63 2.16
N LYS A 255 3.94 -15.64 0.85
CA LYS A 255 5.24 -15.90 0.21
C LYS A 255 5.61 -14.76 -0.70
N ILE A 256 6.91 -14.50 -0.81
CA ILE A 256 7.45 -13.61 -1.82
C ILE A 256 7.42 -14.31 -3.18
N ILE A 257 6.94 -13.62 -4.20
CA ILE A 257 7.06 -14.04 -5.59
C ILE A 257 8.47 -13.67 -6.05
N GLU A 258 9.22 -14.67 -6.51
CA GLU A 258 10.51 -14.44 -7.14
C GLU A 258 10.32 -13.81 -8.52
N LYS A 259 11.16 -12.80 -8.84
CA LYS A 259 11.16 -12.19 -10.18
C LYS A 259 11.41 -13.29 -11.21
N LYS A 260 10.64 -13.29 -12.30
CA LYS A 260 10.93 -14.13 -13.46
C LYS A 260 12.31 -13.72 -13.97
N GLN A 261 13.27 -14.64 -13.99
CA GLN A 261 14.54 -14.38 -14.65
C GLN A 261 14.27 -14.21 -16.15
N VAL A 262 14.24 -12.96 -16.61
CA VAL A 262 14.27 -12.67 -18.03
C VAL A 262 15.74 -12.79 -18.44
N ALA A 263 16.06 -13.80 -19.24
CA ALA A 263 17.32 -13.81 -19.98
C ALA A 263 17.28 -12.59 -20.90
N ILE A 264 18.08 -11.58 -20.58
CA ILE A 264 18.28 -10.43 -21.47
C ILE A 264 19.11 -10.97 -22.65
N GLU A 265 18.45 -11.28 -23.77
CA GLU A 265 19.16 -11.27 -25.05
C GLU A 265 19.41 -9.78 -25.38
N PRO A 266 20.67 -9.39 -25.67
CA PRO A 266 21.00 -8.00 -25.94
C PRO A 266 20.45 -7.64 -27.31
N ASN A 267 19.26 -7.05 -27.34
CA ASN A 267 18.73 -6.31 -28.48
C ASN A 267 17.68 -5.33 -27.94
N ASP A 268 18.16 -4.26 -27.31
CA ASP A 268 17.34 -3.08 -27.04
C ASP A 268 17.54 -2.07 -28.20
N PRO A 269 16.50 -1.74 -28.98
CA PRO A 269 16.58 -0.69 -29.99
C PRO A 269 16.47 0.74 -29.41
N PHE A 270 16.45 0.92 -28.09
CA PHE A 270 16.30 2.22 -27.41
C PHE A 270 17.56 2.74 -26.70
N GLU A 271 18.76 2.23 -27.06
CA GLU A 271 20.04 2.74 -26.54
C GLU A 271 20.37 4.20 -26.98
N ASP A 272 19.52 4.83 -27.81
CA ASP A 272 19.72 6.18 -28.37
C ASP A 272 18.73 7.25 -27.85
N LEU A 273 18.17 7.10 -26.65
CA LEU A 273 17.52 8.24 -25.96
C LEU A 273 18.40 8.71 -24.81
N GLU A 274 19.58 9.21 -25.19
CA GLU A 274 20.41 10.09 -24.37
C GLU A 274 19.59 11.32 -23.91
N GLU A 275 19.71 11.58 -22.60
CA GLU A 275 19.73 12.88 -21.92
C GLU A 275 19.06 14.08 -22.61
N ASP A 276 18.01 14.63 -22.00
CA ASP A 276 18.07 16.03 -21.56
C ASP A 276 17.13 16.27 -20.35
N PRO A 277 17.56 17.04 -19.34
CA PRO A 277 16.87 17.30 -18.08
C PRO A 277 16.12 18.64 -18.10
N GLU A 278 14.99 18.70 -17.41
CA GLU A 278 14.48 19.90 -16.68
C GLU A 278 13.30 19.50 -15.79
#